data_AF-A0A8H3YDS9-F1
#
_entry.id   AF-A0A8H3YDS9-F1
#
_cell.length_a   1.000
_cell.length_b   1.000
_cell.length_c   1.000
_cell.angle_alpha   90.00
_cell.angle_beta   90.00
_cell.angle_gamma   90.00
#
_symmetry.space_group_name_H-M   'P 1'
#
loop_
_entity.id
_entity.type
_entity.pdbx_description
1 polymer ?
#
loop_
_entity_poly.entity_id
_entity_poly.type
_entity_poly.pdbx_seq_one_letter_code
_entity_poly.pdbx_strand_id
1 'polypeptide(L)'
;MAKNPYYDNSRPTPNLLSKESIGTAFLYGCAAGALGVGIMTFSEKIEQTFTGRPNSYVPAHTLERLLGLPYRPDSQRLLLNHAMHYGQGALAGGIRGIMSAYGLVGFFANFMFTAIRLGIDQTLENWTQDLAR
;
A
#
# COMPACT_ATOMS: atom_id res chain seq x y z
N MET A 1 -21.77 35.95 2.67
CA MET A 1 -20.73 34.93 2.93
C MET A 1 -20.88 33.85 1.87
N ALA A 2 -20.00 33.81 0.86
CA ALA A 2 -20.14 32.91 -0.28
C ALA A 2 -19.89 31.45 0.13
N LYS A 3 -20.81 30.55 -0.21
CA LYS A 3 -20.62 29.09 -0.03
C LYS A 3 -19.52 28.63 -0.98
N ASN A 4 -18.45 28.04 -0.45
CA ASN A 4 -17.39 27.44 -1.25
C ASN A 4 -17.98 26.22 -1.99
N PRO A 5 -18.07 26.22 -3.33
CA PRO A 5 -18.74 25.15 -4.09
C PRO A 5 -17.97 23.82 -4.06
N TYR A 6 -16.74 23.80 -3.55
CA TYR A 6 -15.95 22.59 -3.38
C TYR A 6 -16.15 21.91 -2.02
N TYR A 7 -16.81 22.57 -1.06
CA TYR A 7 -17.12 22.02 0.25
C TYR A 7 -18.63 21.79 0.40
N ASP A 8 -19.00 20.52 0.35
CA ASP A 8 -20.36 20.06 0.66
C ASP A 8 -20.59 20.06 2.18
N ASN A 9 -21.23 21.12 2.67
CA ASN A 9 -21.58 21.30 4.09
C ASN A 9 -22.77 20.43 4.55
N SER A 10 -23.35 19.61 3.68
CA SER A 10 -24.51 18.76 4.00
C SER A 10 -24.11 17.35 4.47
N ARG A 11 -22.83 16.99 4.34
CA ARG A 11 -22.32 15.74 4.93
C ARG A 11 -22.29 15.92 6.45
N PRO A 12 -22.85 14.96 7.23
CA PRO A 12 -22.64 14.98 8.67
C PRO A 12 -21.13 15.04 8.88
N THR A 13 -20.62 16.13 9.47
CA THR A 13 -19.20 16.22 9.80
C THR A 13 -18.96 15.08 10.78
N PRO A 14 -18.30 13.98 10.39
CA PRO A 14 -17.89 13.03 11.40
C PRO A 14 -17.04 13.82 12.38
N ASN A 15 -17.08 13.50 13.67
CA ASN A 15 -16.09 14.01 14.60
C ASN A 15 -14.73 13.45 14.15
N LEU A 16 -14.12 14.10 13.15
CA LEU A 16 -12.88 13.74 12.46
C LEU A 16 -11.68 13.73 13.40
N LEU A 17 -11.86 14.31 14.59
CA LEU A 17 -10.91 14.38 15.68
C LEU A 17 -11.19 13.33 16.77
N SER A 18 -12.26 12.53 16.68
CA SER A 18 -12.42 11.37 17.56
C SER A 18 -11.43 10.29 17.12
N LYS A 19 -10.67 9.73 18.07
CA LYS A 19 -9.70 8.65 17.82
C LYS A 19 -10.34 7.46 17.10
N GLU A 20 -11.64 7.23 17.35
CA GLU A 20 -12.43 6.18 16.71
C GLU A 20 -12.59 6.39 15.19
N SER A 21 -12.62 7.65 14.73
CA SER A 21 -12.74 7.95 13.29
C SER A 21 -11.42 7.70 12.52
N ILE A 22 -10.26 8.01 13.13
CA ILE A 22 -8.95 7.81 12.50
C ILE A 22 -8.61 6.33 12.41
N GLY A 23 -8.86 5.57 13.49
CA GLY A 23 -8.67 4.12 13.48
C GLY A 23 -9.52 3.43 12.42
N THR A 24 -10.80 3.83 12.32
CA THR A 24 -11.72 3.33 11.29
C THR A 24 -11.26 3.70 9.88
N ALA A 25 -10.83 4.94 9.65
CA ALA A 25 -10.32 5.39 8.36
C ALA A 25 -9.05 4.63 7.94
N PHE A 26 -8.14 4.38 8.88
CA PHE A 26 -6.97 3.54 8.65
C PHE A 26 -7.36 2.12 8.27
N LEU A 27 -8.30 1.49 8.99
CA LEU A 27 -8.75 0.14 8.68
C LEU A 27 -9.43 0.02 7.31
N TYR A 28 -10.28 0.98 6.95
CA TYR A 28 -10.86 1.03 5.60
C TYR A 28 -9.78 1.23 4.54
N GLY A 29 -8.79 2.08 4.82
CA GLY A 29 -7.61 2.25 3.98
C GLY A 29 -6.85 0.93 3.79
N CYS A 30 -6.59 0.19 4.86
CA CYS A 30 -5.91 -1.11 4.80
C CYS A 30 -6.68 -2.13 3.96
N ALA A 31 -8.00 -2.23 4.16
CA ALA A 31 -8.85 -3.11 3.38
C ALA A 31 -8.84 -2.74 1.88
N ALA A 32 -8.97 -1.45 1.57
CA ALA A 32 -8.90 -0.95 0.19
C ALA A 32 -7.52 -1.21 -0.44
N GLY A 33 -6.44 -1.02 0.32
CA GLY A 33 -5.08 -1.31 -0.10
C GLY A 33 -4.86 -2.80 -0.43
N ALA A 34 -5.33 -3.69 0.44
CA ALA A 34 -5.27 -5.13 0.23
C ALA A 34 -6.08 -5.56 -1.01
N LEU A 35 -7.28 -4.99 -1.21
CA LEU A 35 -8.08 -5.21 -2.42
C LEU A 35 -7.31 -4.78 -3.67
N GLY A 36 -6.69 -3.60 -3.64
CA GLY A 36 -5.88 -3.08 -4.74
C GLY A 36 -4.72 -4.01 -5.12
N VAL A 37 -4.02 -4.57 -4.12
CA VAL A 37 -2.98 -5.60 -4.34
C VAL A 37 -3.56 -6.86 -4.98
N GLY A 38 -4.75 -7.28 -4.58
CA GLY A 38 -5.44 -8.41 -5.19
C GLY A 38 -5.73 -8.19 -6.68
N ILE A 39 -6.26 -7.01 -7.03
CA ILE A 39 -6.53 -6.63 -8.43
C ILE A 39 -5.23 -6.56 -9.25
N MET A 40 -4.17 -5.97 -8.67
CA MET A 40 -2.85 -5.90 -9.30
C MET A 40 -2.29 -7.30 -9.56
N THR A 41 -2.31 -8.17 -8.55
CA THR A 41 -1.84 -9.56 -8.66
C THR A 41 -2.61 -10.33 -9.73
N PHE A 42 -3.94 -10.17 -9.77
CA PHE A 42 -4.77 -10.80 -10.79
C PHE A 42 -4.42 -10.32 -12.19
N SER A 43 -4.23 -9.00 -12.37
CA SER A 43 -3.84 -8.40 -13.65
C SER A 43 -2.46 -8.89 -14.11
N GLU A 44 -1.50 -8.97 -13.20
CA GLU A 44 -0.18 -9.56 -13.47
C GLU A 44 -0.28 -11.02 -13.90
N LYS A 45 -1.17 -11.81 -13.30
CA LYS A 45 -1.31 -13.24 -13.64
C LYS A 45 -1.90 -13.43 -15.02
N ILE A 46 -2.82 -12.55 -15.41
CA ILE A 46 -3.31 -12.47 -16.79
C ILE A 46 -2.15 -12.13 -17.74
N GLU A 47 -1.39 -11.08 -17.48
CA GLU A 47 -0.23 -10.69 -18.31
C GLU A 47 0.80 -11.83 -18.42
N GLN A 48 1.14 -12.48 -17.31
CA GLN A 48 2.10 -13.59 -17.28
C GLN A 48 1.61 -14.79 -18.09
N THR A 49 0.29 -15.02 -18.15
CA THR A 49 -0.31 -16.07 -18.99
C THR A 49 -0.09 -15.78 -20.47
N PHE A 50 -0.14 -14.51 -20.88
CA PHE A 50 0.09 -14.11 -22.28
C PHE A 50 1.57 -13.96 -22.64
N THR A 51 2.41 -13.53 -21.71
CA THR A 51 3.83 -13.19 -21.97
C THR A 51 4.80 -14.32 -21.63
N GLY A 52 4.38 -15.30 -20.82
CA GLY A 52 5.25 -16.34 -20.27
C GLY A 52 6.25 -15.83 -19.22
N ARG A 53 6.13 -14.57 -18.79
CA ARG A 53 7.06 -13.95 -17.83
C ARG A 53 6.99 -14.67 -16.46
N PRO A 54 8.13 -15.05 -15.85
CA PRO A 54 8.13 -15.67 -14.52
C PRO A 54 7.73 -14.68 -13.41
N ASN A 55 7.45 -15.19 -12.21
CA ASN A 55 7.17 -14.39 -11.02
C ASN A 55 8.42 -13.65 -10.52
N SER A 56 8.23 -12.45 -9.96
CA SER A 56 9.27 -11.73 -9.22
C SER A 56 9.25 -12.13 -7.75
N TYR A 57 10.44 -12.35 -7.18
CA TYR A 57 10.65 -12.73 -5.78
C TYR A 57 11.41 -11.67 -4.96
N VAL A 58 11.71 -10.51 -5.55
CA VAL A 58 12.35 -9.38 -4.86
C VAL A 58 11.62 -9.00 -3.56
N PRO A 59 10.28 -8.87 -3.52
CA PRO A 59 9.56 -8.58 -2.29
C PRO A 59 9.75 -9.63 -1.20
N ALA A 60 9.81 -10.92 -1.58
CA ALA A 60 10.08 -12.00 -0.63
C ALA A 60 11.49 -11.91 -0.03
N HIS A 61 12.49 -11.50 -0.82
CA HIS A 61 13.85 -11.28 -0.31
C HIS A 61 13.92 -10.08 0.64
N THR A 62 13.24 -8.98 0.29
CA THR A 62 13.13 -7.81 1.16
C THR A 62 12.50 -8.19 2.50
N LEU A 63 11.38 -8.93 2.49
CA LEU A 63 10.71 -9.34 3.73
C LEU A 63 11.53 -10.35 4.55
N GLU A 64 12.18 -11.32 3.90
CA GLU A 64 13.08 -12.26 4.57
C GLU A 64 14.16 -11.52 5.36
N ARG A 65 14.81 -10.54 4.72
CA ARG A 65 15.87 -9.75 5.35
C ARG A 65 15.34 -8.83 6.44
N LEU A 66 14.21 -8.17 6.19
CA LEU A 66 13.54 -7.33 7.18
C LEU A 66 13.21 -8.09 8.47
N LEU A 67 12.85 -9.37 8.35
CA LEU A 67 12.51 -10.25 9.46
C LEU A 67 13.70 -11.09 9.97
N GLY A 68 14.89 -10.97 9.37
CA GLY A 68 16.06 -11.78 9.71
C GLY A 68 15.87 -13.29 9.53
N LEU A 69 15.02 -13.69 8.56
CA LEU A 69 14.69 -15.10 8.32
C LEU A 69 15.79 -15.80 7.49
N PRO A 70 15.97 -17.12 7.65
CA PRO A 70 16.98 -17.88 6.93
C PRO A 70 16.62 -18.03 5.45
N TYR A 71 17.64 -17.98 4.58
CA TYR A 71 17.48 -18.12 3.14
C TYR A 71 16.83 -19.44 2.73
N ARG A 72 15.74 -19.36 1.95
CA ARG A 72 15.07 -20.50 1.28
C ARG A 72 15.11 -20.39 -0.26
N PRO A 73 14.84 -21.46 -1.02
CA PRO A 73 14.63 -21.35 -2.47
C PRO A 73 13.35 -20.58 -2.81
N ASP A 74 13.31 -19.87 -3.94
CA ASP A 74 12.18 -19.03 -4.37
C ASP A 74 10.86 -19.80 -4.48
N SER A 75 10.91 -21.07 -4.86
CA SER A 75 9.73 -21.96 -4.93
C SER A 75 9.01 -22.12 -3.59
N GLN A 76 9.69 -21.88 -2.47
CA GLN A 76 9.14 -22.00 -1.11
C GLN A 76 8.75 -20.64 -0.50
N ARG A 77 8.93 -19.53 -1.23
CA ARG A 77 8.78 -18.15 -0.73
C ARG A 77 7.54 -17.43 -1.21
N LEU A 78 6.65 -18.12 -1.92
CA LEU A 78 5.41 -17.50 -2.42
C LEU A 78 4.62 -16.82 -1.31
N LEU A 79 4.54 -17.43 -0.12
CA LEU A 79 3.88 -16.84 1.03
C LEU A 79 4.55 -15.55 1.50
N LEU A 80 5.89 -15.51 1.57
CA LEU A 80 6.64 -14.29 1.93
C LEU A 80 6.43 -13.21 0.88
N ASN A 81 6.39 -13.58 -0.40
CA ASN A 81 6.15 -12.66 -1.50
C ASN A 81 4.78 -11.99 -1.38
N HIS A 82 3.74 -12.80 -1.17
CA HIS A 82 2.39 -12.29 -0.96
C HIS A 82 2.27 -11.50 0.35
N ALA A 83 2.87 -11.96 1.44
CA ALA A 83 2.86 -11.27 2.71
C ALA A 83 3.46 -9.86 2.58
N MET A 84 4.56 -9.71 1.85
CA MET A 84 5.17 -8.40 1.61
C MET A 84 4.25 -7.51 0.78
N HIS A 85 3.74 -8.01 -0.35
CA HIS A 85 2.85 -7.25 -1.22
C HIS A 85 1.57 -6.78 -0.51
N TYR A 86 0.87 -7.70 0.16
CA TYR A 86 -0.35 -7.39 0.88
C TYR A 86 -0.08 -6.51 2.10
N GLY A 87 1.01 -6.76 2.83
CA GLY A 87 1.42 -5.97 3.98
C GLY A 87 1.71 -4.52 3.59
N GLN A 88 2.56 -4.30 2.58
CA GLN A 88 2.86 -2.96 2.08
C GLN A 88 1.62 -2.27 1.51
N GLY A 89 0.82 -2.97 0.70
CA GLY A 89 -0.39 -2.41 0.12
C GLY A 89 -1.42 -2.02 1.16
N ALA A 90 -1.63 -2.84 2.18
CA ALA A 90 -2.52 -2.53 3.30
C ALA A 90 -2.00 -1.32 4.10
N LEU A 91 -0.73 -1.31 4.50
CA LEU A 91 -0.16 -0.19 5.26
C LEU A 91 -0.22 1.13 4.49
N ALA A 92 0.16 1.12 3.21
CA ALA A 92 0.04 2.28 2.33
C ALA A 92 -1.43 2.72 2.17
N GLY A 93 -2.35 1.77 2.01
CA GLY A 93 -3.78 2.04 1.98
C GLY A 93 -4.28 2.69 3.27
N GLY A 94 -3.82 2.24 4.43
CA GLY A 94 -4.14 2.82 5.73
C GLY A 94 -3.67 4.27 5.84
N ILE A 95 -2.44 4.57 5.39
CA ILE A 95 -1.93 5.95 5.27
C ILE A 95 -2.86 6.78 4.38
N ARG A 96 -3.28 6.23 3.22
CA ARG A 96 -4.22 6.92 2.32
C ARG A 96 -5.58 7.18 2.97
N GLY A 97 -6.07 6.24 3.77
CA GLY A 97 -7.31 6.37 4.54
C GLY A 97 -7.23 7.50 5.55
N ILE A 98 -6.13 7.60 6.29
CA ILE A 98 -5.85 8.73 7.20
C ILE A 98 -5.79 10.04 6.41
N MET A 99 -5.04 10.10 5.30
CA MET A 99 -4.98 11.29 4.44
C MET A 99 -6.39 11.74 4.01
N SER A 100 -7.26 10.80 3.63
CA SER A 100 -8.64 11.09 3.26
C SER A 100 -9.46 11.64 4.43
N ALA A 101 -9.25 11.12 5.64
CA ALA A 101 -9.89 11.66 6.84
C ALA A 101 -9.48 13.12 7.07
N TYR A 102 -8.22 13.49 6.86
CA TYR A 102 -7.78 14.90 6.94
C TYR A 102 -8.19 15.77 5.74
N GLY A 103 -9.05 15.28 4.84
CA GLY A 103 -9.51 16.03 3.67
C GLY A 103 -8.49 16.10 2.54
N LEU A 104 -7.38 15.35 2.61
CA LEU A 104 -6.41 15.22 1.52
C LEU A 104 -6.98 14.27 0.46
N VAL A 105 -7.87 14.81 -0.37
CA VAL A 105 -8.55 14.13 -1.48
C VAL A 105 -8.30 14.87 -2.80
N GLY A 106 -8.43 14.17 -3.93
CA GLY A 106 -8.24 14.75 -5.26
C GLY A 106 -6.85 14.51 -5.86
N PHE A 107 -6.61 15.14 -7.02
CA PHE A 107 -5.45 14.88 -7.90
C PHE A 107 -4.10 15.03 -7.19
N PHE A 108 -3.87 16.18 -6.54
CA PHE A 108 -2.60 16.46 -5.86
C PHE A 108 -2.35 15.52 -4.67
N ALA A 109 -3.40 15.18 -3.91
CA ALA A 109 -3.28 14.21 -2.81
C ALA A 109 -2.88 12.82 -3.32
N ASN A 110 -3.44 12.39 -4.46
CA ASN A 110 -3.06 11.13 -5.09
C ASN A 110 -1.61 11.18 -5.63
N PHE A 111 -1.19 12.30 -6.20
CA PHE A 111 0.20 12.48 -6.64
C PHE A 111 1.19 12.39 -5.47
N MET A 112 0.93 13.09 -4.35
CA MET A 112 1.74 12.98 -3.14
C MET A 112 1.74 11.55 -2.59
N PHE A 113 0.59 10.89 -2.57
CA PHE A 113 0.48 9.52 -2.10
C PHE A 113 1.32 8.56 -2.96
N THR A 114 1.36 8.75 -4.28
CA THR A 114 2.25 8.00 -5.17
C THR A 114 3.72 8.23 -4.80
N ALA A 115 4.13 9.47 -4.53
CA ALA A 115 5.50 9.76 -4.11
C ALA A 115 5.84 9.08 -2.76
N ILE A 116 4.92 9.09 -1.79
CA ILE A 116 5.08 8.40 -0.52
C ILE A 116 5.26 6.89 -0.75
N ARG A 117 4.41 6.28 -1.58
CA ARG A 117 4.50 4.85 -1.91
C ARG A 117 5.84 4.50 -2.54
N LEU A 118 6.28 5.26 -3.55
CA LEU A 118 7.58 5.06 -4.19
C LEU A 118 8.74 5.23 -3.20
N GLY A 119 8.67 6.21 -2.32
CA GLY A 119 9.68 6.42 -1.28
C GLY A 119 9.78 5.24 -0.31
N ILE A 120 8.64 4.68 0.11
CA ILE A 120 8.60 3.46 0.94
C ILE A 120 9.25 2.29 0.20
N ASP A 121 8.86 2.06 -1.06
CA ASP A 121 9.37 0.96 -1.87
C ASP A 121 10.90 1.06 -2.06
N GLN A 122 11.39 2.25 -2.45
CA GLN A 122 12.82 2.49 -2.65
C GLN A 122 13.63 2.40 -1.36
N THR A 123 13.07 2.85 -0.23
CA THR A 123 13.76 2.75 1.07
C THR A 123 13.92 1.29 1.48
N LEU A 124 12.87 0.48 1.35
CA LEU A 124 12.89 -0.94 1.70
C LEU A 124 13.80 -1.74 0.76
N GLU A 125 13.74 -1.46 -0.54
CA GLU A 125 14.61 -2.08 -1.53
C GLU A 125 16.08 -1.75 -1.25
N ASN A 126 16.44 -0.48 -1.14
CA ASN A 126 17.83 -0.08 -0.91
C ASN A 126 18.38 -0.64 0.41
N TRP A 127 17.62 -0.52 1.49
CA TRP A 127 18.09 -0.96 2.81
C TRP A 127 18.30 -2.49 2.86
N THR A 128 17.42 -3.27 2.23
CA THR A 128 17.57 -4.73 2.20
C THR A 128 18.55 -5.23 1.14
N GLN A 129 18.90 -4.43 0.14
CA GLN A 129 19.99 -4.72 -0.78
C GLN A 129 21.36 -4.43 -0.15
N ASP A 130 21.49 -3.37 0.64
CA ASP A 130 22.73 -3.04 1.33
C ASP A 130 23.13 -4.11 2.36
N LEU A 131 22.15 -4.80 2.98
CA LEU A 131 22.39 -5.96 3.86
C LEU A 131 22.98 -7.19 3.14
N ALA A 132 23.02 -7.19 1.81
CA ALA A 132 23.53 -8.29 0.99
C ALA A 132 24.94 -8.05 0.40
N ARG A 133 25.53 -6.88 0.66
CA ARG A 133 26.95 -6.58 0.34
C ARG A 133 27.83 -6.90 1.54
#